data_AF-A0A1I5MEQ2-F1
#
_entry.id   AF-A0A1I5MEQ2-F1
#
_cell.length_a   1.000
_cell.length_b   1.000
_cell.length_c   1.000
_cell.angle_alpha   90.00
_cell.angle_beta   90.00
_cell.angle_gamma   90.00
#
_symmetry.space_group_name_H-M   'P 1'
#
loop_
_entity.id
_entity.type
_entity.pdbx_description
1 polymer ?
#
loop_
_entity_poly.entity_id
_entity_poly.type
_entity_poly.pdbx_seq_one_letter_code
_entity_poly.pdbx_strand_id
1 'polypeptide(L)'
;MTQNHQNNPHTAISTWSGFVYQGKLALYHCLRLITQDYEASRALKLQLESQDDFAIFRANLCLSLHQVKAYKAPLFSGYREGINSQKENATERGIQTAYFHVAREIRDLPESFEQEYQPVELYRYPLQPGADEEHTKLYCPLDEVDRYIETQIREMISVVDCLPHWKVNLCTSIRETLEAIVNTKVVMVHHQIHQSNRNQTAIAANEFIEFSDIYEILEADDYEKFNNEEYFLSRLQIDIGAYYQEFCEQHDTIKQAAYDKLDDCIAAITDLDSQGMKAFLRATMPHRKGRFTTLSEFKDQTLDRDSMRQGLFTIFHKLVKAQRPESERVHFAWQVDGRFYYPTGIHTAAENQDVVCHDILQQALEEDVECLFECGALINSAIDRPSITYVKIGVDATEEEIGMDATAEETFIGTSIGSFQQVGLVSLNNVPESLKDAEVN
;
A
#
# COMPACT_ATOMS: atom_id res chain seq x y z
N MET A 1 -28.32 26.87 -19.40
CA MET A 1 -27.84 26.78 -18.01
C MET A 1 -26.68 25.82 -18.02
N THR A 2 -25.47 26.36 -18.02
CA THR A 2 -24.19 25.64 -18.10
C THR A 2 -23.90 25.00 -16.75
N GLN A 3 -23.81 23.68 -16.71
CA GLN A 3 -23.36 22.93 -15.54
C GLN A 3 -21.88 23.26 -15.30
N ASN A 4 -21.59 23.78 -14.11
CA ASN A 4 -20.22 23.87 -13.60
C ASN A 4 -19.69 22.44 -13.45
N HIS A 5 -18.72 22.06 -14.28
CA HIS A 5 -17.83 20.96 -13.97
C HIS A 5 -17.05 21.35 -12.71
N GLN A 6 -17.33 20.71 -11.59
CA GLN A 6 -16.39 20.68 -10.47
C GLN A 6 -15.12 20.03 -11.01
N ASN A 7 -14.05 20.82 -11.11
CA ASN A 7 -12.71 20.30 -11.33
C ASN A 7 -12.38 19.37 -10.15
N ASN A 8 -12.54 18.07 -10.35
CA ASN A 8 -11.95 17.09 -9.46
C ASN A 8 -10.42 17.32 -9.52
N PRO A 9 -9.73 17.46 -8.38
CA PRO A 9 -8.30 17.65 -8.38
C PRO A 9 -7.65 16.49 -9.14
N HIS A 10 -6.87 16.83 -10.18
CA HIS A 10 -6.05 15.88 -10.91
C HIS A 10 -4.94 15.37 -9.97
N THR A 11 -5.26 14.33 -9.19
CA THR A 11 -4.32 13.67 -8.27
C THR A 11 -3.38 12.78 -9.07
N ALA A 12 -2.07 12.95 -8.88
CA ALA A 12 -1.05 12.32 -9.68
C ALA A 12 -1.01 10.80 -9.44
N ILE A 13 -1.58 10.04 -10.37
CA ILE A 13 -1.65 8.55 -10.46
C ILE A 13 -2.78 7.88 -9.63
N SER A 14 -3.29 8.58 -8.60
CA SER A 14 -4.37 8.24 -7.64
C SER A 14 -4.34 6.82 -7.06
N THR A 15 -4.12 6.59 -5.76
CA THR A 15 -3.80 7.47 -4.63
C THR A 15 -2.63 6.87 -3.84
N TRP A 16 -2.58 5.55 -3.68
CA TRP A 16 -1.58 4.93 -2.82
C TRP A 16 -0.15 4.93 -3.36
N SER A 17 0.05 4.62 -4.63
CA SER A 17 1.40 4.53 -5.22
C SER A 17 2.11 5.89 -5.27
N GLY A 18 1.35 6.96 -5.57
CA GLY A 18 1.81 8.33 -5.48
C GLY A 18 2.24 8.69 -4.07
N PHE A 19 1.42 8.36 -3.07
CA PHE A 19 1.74 8.59 -1.65
C PHE A 19 2.98 7.80 -1.18
N VAL A 20 3.10 6.53 -1.54
CA VAL A 20 4.28 5.72 -1.20
C VAL A 20 5.53 6.32 -1.82
N TYR A 21 5.49 6.68 -3.11
CA TYR A 21 6.63 7.28 -3.79
C TYR A 21 7.02 8.65 -3.19
N GLN A 22 6.04 9.50 -2.93
CA GLN A 22 6.23 10.78 -2.25
C GLN A 22 6.83 10.62 -0.85
N GLY A 23 6.29 9.71 -0.04
CA GLY A 23 6.82 9.42 1.30
C GLY A 23 8.26 8.93 1.27
N LYS A 24 8.61 8.08 0.30
CA LYS A 24 9.98 7.62 0.08
C LYS A 24 10.94 8.76 -0.31
N LEU A 25 10.51 9.67 -1.19
CA LEU A 25 11.32 10.85 -1.53
C LEU A 25 11.48 11.82 -0.37
N ALA A 26 10.42 12.00 0.43
CA ALA A 26 10.48 12.79 1.66
C ALA A 26 11.49 12.21 2.65
N LEU A 27 11.45 10.88 2.87
CA LEU A 27 12.41 10.17 3.71
C LEU A 27 13.85 10.31 3.18
N TYR A 28 14.06 10.11 1.88
CA TYR A 28 15.37 10.30 1.26
C TYR A 28 15.91 11.72 1.51
N HIS A 29 15.07 12.74 1.33
CA HIS A 29 15.47 14.12 1.57
C HIS A 29 15.81 14.38 3.05
N CYS A 30 15.00 13.85 3.98
CA CYS A 30 15.29 13.95 5.42
C CYS A 30 16.65 13.34 5.77
N LEU A 31 16.95 12.15 5.25
CA LEU A 31 18.23 11.47 5.47
C LEU A 31 19.40 12.27 4.89
N ARG A 32 19.23 12.95 3.75
CA ARG A 32 20.26 13.85 3.21
C ARG A 32 20.54 15.03 4.14
N LEU A 33 19.50 15.67 4.67
CA LEU A 33 19.67 16.79 5.63
C LEU A 33 20.39 16.32 6.90
N ILE A 34 19.99 15.16 7.43
CA ILE A 34 20.65 14.53 8.59
C ILE A 34 22.11 14.20 8.30
N THR A 35 22.42 13.70 7.10
CA THR A 35 23.80 13.38 6.69
C THR A 35 24.66 14.65 6.59
N GLN A 36 24.10 15.75 6.09
CA GLN A 36 24.80 17.03 5.92
C GLN A 36 25.11 17.72 7.26
N ASP A 37 24.15 17.72 8.19
CA ASP A 37 24.36 18.26 9.54
C ASP A 37 23.55 17.45 10.56
N TYR A 38 24.22 16.47 11.17
CA TYR A 38 23.59 15.50 12.05
C TYR A 38 23.01 16.11 13.32
N GLU A 39 23.61 17.14 13.91
CA GLU A 39 23.07 17.71 15.15
C GLU A 39 22.07 18.84 14.86
N ALA A 40 22.31 19.69 13.86
CA ALA A 40 21.38 20.78 13.56
C ALA A 40 20.06 20.29 12.94
N SER A 41 20.06 19.10 12.35
CA SER A 41 18.86 18.50 11.74
C SER A 41 17.88 17.91 12.75
N ARG A 42 18.30 17.63 13.99
CA ARG A 42 17.39 17.09 15.04
C ARG A 42 16.16 17.96 15.31
N ALA A 43 16.29 19.28 15.15
CA ALA A 43 15.21 20.23 15.40
C ALA A 43 14.28 20.43 14.18
N LEU A 44 14.47 19.66 13.12
CA LEU A 44 13.65 19.71 11.92
C LEU A 44 12.38 18.86 12.07
N LYS A 45 11.40 19.17 11.23
CA LYS A 45 10.13 18.47 11.16
C LYS A 45 9.77 18.24 9.70
N LEU A 46 9.24 17.06 9.40
CA LEU A 46 8.68 16.73 8.11
C LEU A 46 7.15 16.91 8.18
N GLN A 47 6.61 17.68 7.24
CA GLN A 47 5.19 17.82 7.02
C GLN A 47 4.80 17.11 5.72
N LEU A 48 3.71 16.34 5.75
CA LEU A 48 3.17 15.61 4.61
C LEU A 48 1.78 16.15 4.24
N GLU A 49 1.36 16.03 2.99
CA GLU A 49 -0.04 16.20 2.54
C GLU A 49 -0.68 17.58 2.78
N SER A 50 0.10 18.68 2.78
CA SER A 50 -0.43 20.00 3.18
C SER A 50 -0.26 21.10 2.14
N GLN A 51 0.83 21.87 2.19
CA GLN A 51 1.07 23.05 1.37
C GLN A 51 1.56 22.69 -0.04
N ASP A 52 2.30 21.60 -0.12
CA ASP A 52 2.67 20.83 -1.30
C ASP A 52 2.67 19.35 -0.85
N ASP A 53 3.24 18.45 -1.64
CA ASP A 53 3.29 17.03 -1.33
C ASP A 53 4.08 16.76 -0.02
N PHE A 54 5.21 17.44 0.20
CA PHE A 54 5.83 17.52 1.54
C PHE A 54 6.65 18.79 1.75
N ALA A 55 7.00 19.09 3.01
CA ALA A 55 7.76 20.26 3.37
C ALA A 55 8.63 20.04 4.61
N ILE A 56 9.76 20.75 4.69
CA ILE A 56 10.67 20.70 5.83
C ILE A 56 10.53 21.97 6.65
N PHE A 57 10.38 21.81 7.97
CA PHE A 57 10.21 22.90 8.91
C PHE A 57 11.31 22.90 9.97
N ARG A 58 11.58 24.09 10.50
CA ARG A 58 12.27 24.27 11.78
C ARG A 58 11.39 25.14 12.66
N ALA A 59 10.93 24.59 13.78
CA ALA A 59 9.85 25.19 14.55
C ALA A 59 8.65 25.54 13.64
N ASN A 60 8.31 26.81 13.47
CA ASN A 60 7.20 27.27 12.62
C ASN A 60 7.67 27.86 11.27
N LEU A 61 8.97 27.80 10.96
CA LEU A 61 9.51 28.29 9.70
C LEU A 61 9.63 27.15 8.69
N CYS A 62 8.94 27.29 7.56
CA CYS A 62 9.12 26.40 6.41
C CYS A 62 10.45 26.71 5.74
N LEU A 63 11.34 25.72 5.66
CA LEU A 63 12.66 25.84 5.04
C LEU A 63 12.61 25.52 3.55
N SER A 64 11.88 24.48 3.18
CA SER A 64 11.72 24.06 1.79
C SER A 64 10.34 23.44 1.54
N LEU A 65 9.83 23.67 0.34
CA LEU A 65 8.62 23.02 -0.19
C LEU A 65 9.03 21.97 -1.22
N HIS A 66 8.31 20.86 -1.29
CA HIS A 66 8.62 19.78 -2.20
C HIS A 66 7.35 19.28 -2.89
N GLN A 67 7.37 19.32 -4.22
CA GLN A 67 6.31 18.77 -5.06
C GLN A 67 6.85 17.58 -5.85
N VAL A 68 6.09 16.50 -5.87
CA VAL A 68 6.42 15.19 -6.43
C VAL A 68 5.46 14.86 -7.56
N LYS A 69 6.00 14.59 -8.75
CA LYS A 69 5.23 14.10 -9.89
C LYS A 69 5.81 12.79 -10.41
N ALA A 70 5.05 11.71 -10.24
CA ALA A 70 5.38 10.39 -10.73
C ALA A 70 4.98 10.15 -12.21
N TYR A 71 4.62 11.21 -12.95
CA TYR A 71 4.07 11.09 -14.31
C TYR A 71 4.96 10.31 -15.29
N LYS A 72 4.31 9.58 -16.21
CA LYS A 72 4.97 8.93 -17.36
C LYS A 72 5.38 9.95 -18.45
N ALA A 73 4.95 11.21 -18.37
CA ALA A 73 5.15 12.24 -19.39
C ALA A 73 6.65 12.57 -19.56
N PRO A 74 7.18 12.55 -20.81
CA PRO A 74 8.59 12.85 -21.05
C PRO A 74 8.87 14.33 -21.40
N LEU A 75 7.81 15.15 -21.50
CA LEU A 75 7.88 16.54 -21.96
C LEU A 75 7.55 17.54 -20.85
N PHE A 76 8.24 18.67 -20.85
CA PHE A 76 8.13 19.77 -19.90
C PHE A 76 6.71 20.34 -19.86
N SER A 77 6.03 20.37 -21.00
CA SER A 77 4.63 20.81 -21.10
C SER A 77 3.68 20.06 -20.16
N GLY A 78 3.97 18.79 -19.85
CA GLY A 78 3.22 17.97 -18.90
C GLY A 78 3.44 18.33 -17.43
N TYR A 79 4.50 19.09 -17.12
CA TYR A 79 4.85 19.50 -15.76
C TYR A 79 4.62 20.99 -15.50
N ARG A 80 4.47 21.78 -16.57
CA ARG A 80 4.39 23.25 -16.51
C ARG A 80 3.34 23.78 -15.54
N GLU A 81 2.17 23.15 -15.49
CA GLU A 81 1.10 23.54 -14.56
C GLU A 81 1.51 23.34 -13.10
N GLY A 82 2.05 22.17 -12.76
CA GLY A 82 2.53 21.88 -11.41
C GLY A 82 3.66 22.83 -10.98
N ILE A 83 4.65 23.03 -11.87
CA ILE A 83 5.78 23.93 -11.60
C ILE A 83 5.31 25.38 -11.37
N ASN A 84 4.38 25.87 -12.18
CA ASN A 84 3.81 27.21 -11.99
C ASN A 84 3.05 27.33 -10.67
N SER A 85 2.25 26.32 -10.33
CA SER A 85 1.52 26.29 -9.05
C SER A 85 2.49 26.30 -7.86
N GLN A 86 3.57 25.52 -7.91
CA GLN A 86 4.57 25.52 -6.84
C GLN A 86 5.31 26.85 -6.74
N LYS A 87 5.64 27.46 -7.88
CA LYS A 87 6.28 28.77 -7.94
C LYS A 87 5.42 29.85 -7.29
N GLU A 88 4.13 29.91 -7.63
CA GLU A 88 3.18 30.83 -7.02
C GLU A 88 3.10 30.61 -5.51
N ASN A 89 2.91 29.36 -5.07
CA ASN A 89 2.84 28.97 -3.66
C ASN A 89 4.09 29.38 -2.86
N ALA A 90 5.29 29.07 -3.39
CA ALA A 90 6.55 29.42 -2.75
C ALA A 90 6.77 30.94 -2.68
N THR A 91 6.41 31.66 -3.76
CA THR A 91 6.54 33.13 -3.83
C THR A 91 5.62 33.82 -2.83
N GLU A 92 4.35 33.41 -2.77
CA GLU A 92 3.36 33.98 -1.84
C GLU A 92 3.77 33.80 -0.37
N ARG A 93 4.45 32.69 -0.06
CA ARG A 93 4.91 32.35 1.29
C ARG A 93 6.31 32.86 1.61
N GLY A 94 7.01 33.47 0.64
CA GLY A 94 8.39 33.93 0.81
C GLY A 94 9.40 32.80 1.04
N ILE A 95 9.12 31.60 0.50
CA ILE A 95 10.01 30.44 0.60
C ILE A 95 11.15 30.61 -0.41
N GLN A 96 12.38 30.39 0.06
CA GLN A 96 13.58 30.62 -0.75
C GLN A 96 13.90 29.46 -1.69
N THR A 97 13.46 28.24 -1.35
CA THR A 97 13.78 27.04 -2.11
C THR A 97 12.57 26.12 -2.18
N ALA A 98 12.11 25.84 -3.39
CA ALA A 98 11.05 24.89 -3.67
C ALA A 98 11.58 23.83 -4.62
N TYR A 99 11.51 22.56 -4.25
CA TYR A 99 12.01 21.46 -5.03
C TYR A 99 10.89 20.76 -5.78
N PHE A 100 11.12 20.50 -7.06
CA PHE A 100 10.21 19.75 -7.91
C PHE A 100 10.86 18.42 -8.29
N HIS A 101 10.26 17.32 -7.83
CA HIS A 101 10.74 15.96 -8.01
C HIS A 101 9.97 15.28 -9.15
N VAL A 102 10.70 14.66 -10.07
CA VAL A 102 10.10 13.89 -11.17
C VAL A 102 10.63 12.47 -11.23
N ALA A 103 9.76 11.54 -11.64
CA ALA A 103 10.12 10.13 -11.77
C ALA A 103 10.91 9.81 -13.06
N ARG A 104 10.84 10.69 -14.06
CA ARG A 104 11.45 10.50 -15.38
C ARG A 104 12.16 11.75 -15.85
N GLU A 105 13.13 11.54 -16.72
CA GLU A 105 13.84 12.63 -17.40
C GLU A 105 12.88 13.47 -18.25
N ILE A 106 12.97 14.80 -18.10
CA ILE A 106 12.29 15.78 -18.94
C ILE A 106 13.22 16.11 -20.13
N ARG A 107 12.78 15.79 -21.35
CA ARG A 107 13.65 15.86 -22.55
C ARG A 107 13.77 17.23 -23.19
N ASP A 108 12.84 18.14 -22.91
CA ASP A 108 12.71 19.47 -23.52
C ASP A 108 12.65 20.58 -22.44
N LEU A 109 13.45 20.44 -21.39
CA LEU A 109 13.58 21.46 -20.34
C LEU A 109 14.11 22.77 -20.95
N PRO A 110 13.43 23.93 -20.74
CA PRO A 110 13.91 25.20 -21.24
C PRO A 110 15.26 25.61 -20.65
N GLU A 111 16.17 26.15 -21.46
CA GLU A 111 17.45 26.69 -20.97
C GLU A 111 17.25 27.85 -19.97
N SER A 112 16.13 28.57 -20.07
CA SER A 112 15.74 29.64 -19.16
C SER A 112 15.14 29.15 -17.83
N PHE A 113 15.00 27.84 -17.61
CA PHE A 113 14.22 27.29 -16.50
C PHE A 113 14.62 27.88 -15.15
N GLU A 114 15.91 27.85 -14.83
CA GLU A 114 16.45 28.34 -13.55
C GLU A 114 16.21 29.83 -13.32
N GLN A 115 15.95 30.63 -14.36
CA GLN A 115 15.70 32.07 -14.24
C GLN A 115 14.20 32.38 -14.22
N GLU A 116 13.44 31.67 -15.06
CA GLU A 116 12.02 31.90 -15.26
C GLU A 116 11.17 31.31 -14.15
N TYR A 117 11.59 30.22 -13.51
CA TYR A 117 10.79 29.47 -12.54
C TYR A 117 11.24 29.60 -11.08
N GLN A 118 12.17 30.51 -10.77
CA GLN A 118 12.54 30.82 -9.37
C GLN A 118 11.30 31.08 -8.49
N PRO A 119 11.27 30.55 -7.24
CA PRO A 119 12.32 29.82 -6.52
C PRO A 119 12.30 28.28 -6.74
N VAL A 120 11.65 27.79 -7.80
CA VAL A 120 11.51 26.35 -8.06
C VAL A 120 12.75 25.79 -8.74
N GLU A 121 13.26 24.69 -8.20
CA GLU A 121 14.41 23.94 -8.72
C GLU A 121 14.02 22.48 -8.95
N LEU A 122 14.50 21.87 -10.04
CA LEU A 122 14.39 20.42 -10.20
C LEU A 122 15.33 19.72 -9.22
N TYR A 123 14.80 18.74 -8.48
CA TYR A 123 15.58 18.06 -7.45
C TYR A 123 16.73 17.25 -8.05
N ARG A 124 17.92 17.39 -7.48
CA ARG A 124 19.15 16.71 -7.91
C ARG A 124 19.38 15.43 -7.12
N TYR A 125 19.49 14.33 -7.84
CA TYR A 125 19.88 13.02 -7.33
C TYR A 125 21.26 12.64 -7.86
N PRO A 126 22.08 11.88 -7.12
CA PRO A 126 23.29 11.27 -7.67
C PRO A 126 22.97 10.43 -8.93
N LEU A 127 23.86 10.42 -9.91
CA LEU A 127 23.71 9.67 -11.17
C LEU A 127 23.55 8.16 -10.89
N GLN A 128 24.33 7.67 -9.93
CA GLN A 128 24.17 6.37 -9.30
C GLN A 128 24.20 6.58 -7.79
N PRO A 129 23.48 5.76 -7.00
CA PRO A 129 23.52 5.86 -5.55
C PRO A 129 24.97 5.76 -5.03
N GLY A 130 25.39 6.77 -4.25
CA GLY A 130 26.74 6.85 -3.68
C GLY A 130 27.80 7.47 -4.60
N ALA A 131 27.40 8.02 -5.77
CA ALA A 131 28.27 8.84 -6.59
C ALA A 131 28.44 10.25 -6.00
N ASP A 132 29.59 10.86 -6.24
CA ASP A 132 29.90 12.24 -5.80
C ASP A 132 28.94 13.28 -6.39
N GLU A 133 28.79 14.41 -5.71
CA GLU A 133 27.86 15.50 -6.07
C GLU A 133 28.12 16.13 -7.46
N GLU A 134 29.29 15.90 -8.07
CA GLU A 134 29.58 16.35 -9.45
C GLU A 134 28.73 15.63 -10.50
N HIS A 135 28.27 14.41 -10.19
CA HIS A 135 27.56 13.55 -11.14
C HIS A 135 26.10 13.38 -10.71
N THR A 136 25.23 14.28 -11.16
CA THR A 136 23.80 14.28 -10.79
C THR A 136 22.85 14.13 -11.98
N LYS A 137 21.63 13.65 -11.69
CA LYS A 137 20.46 13.63 -12.56
C LYS A 137 19.29 14.35 -11.90
N LEU A 138 18.33 14.81 -12.70
CA LEU A 138 17.18 15.62 -12.25
C LEU A 138 15.90 14.80 -12.07
N TYR A 139 16.01 13.48 -11.93
CA TYR A 139 14.88 12.56 -11.81
C TYR A 139 15.26 11.33 -10.99
N CYS A 140 14.28 10.69 -10.37
CA CYS A 140 14.47 9.43 -9.62
C CYS A 140 13.37 8.42 -10.00
N PRO A 141 13.68 7.35 -10.75
CA PRO A 141 12.70 6.34 -11.09
C PRO A 141 12.12 5.65 -9.85
N LEU A 142 10.83 5.27 -9.91
CA LEU A 142 10.11 4.63 -8.79
C LEU A 142 10.78 3.34 -8.33
N ASP A 143 11.31 2.56 -9.26
CA ASP A 143 12.02 1.30 -9.03
C ASP A 143 13.44 1.48 -8.47
N GLU A 144 13.96 2.72 -8.44
CA GLU A 144 15.29 3.01 -7.89
C GLU A 144 15.28 3.66 -6.50
N VAL A 145 14.17 4.27 -6.06
CA VAL A 145 14.13 5.11 -4.84
C VAL A 145 14.61 4.37 -3.61
N ASP A 146 14.17 3.12 -3.47
CA ASP A 146 14.59 2.18 -2.43
C ASP A 146 16.11 2.11 -2.29
N ARG A 147 16.80 1.99 -3.42
CA ARG A 147 18.26 1.93 -3.48
C ARG A 147 18.90 3.27 -3.10
N TYR A 148 18.30 4.40 -3.48
CA TYR A 148 18.79 5.72 -3.05
C TYR A 148 18.70 5.89 -1.54
N ILE A 149 17.59 5.48 -0.92
CA ILE A 149 17.42 5.56 0.54
C ILE A 149 18.43 4.67 1.25
N GLU A 150 18.57 3.41 0.84
CA GLU A 150 19.54 2.51 1.47
C GLU A 150 20.97 3.01 1.34
N THR A 151 21.35 3.55 0.18
CA THR A 151 22.67 4.13 0.00
C THR A 151 22.86 5.39 0.84
N GLN A 152 21.85 6.25 0.98
CA GLN A 152 21.91 7.42 1.86
C GLN A 152 22.12 7.01 3.32
N ILE A 153 21.44 5.94 3.77
CA ILE A 153 21.63 5.38 5.12
C ILE A 153 23.08 4.89 5.28
N ARG A 154 23.63 4.18 4.28
CA ARG A 154 25.04 3.71 4.31
C ARG A 154 26.02 4.89 4.39
N GLU A 155 25.80 5.91 3.59
CA GLU A 155 26.62 7.12 3.58
C GLU A 155 26.59 7.80 4.95
N MET A 156 25.39 8.03 5.49
CA MET A 156 25.21 8.61 6.81
C MET A 156 25.95 7.83 7.90
N ILE A 157 25.83 6.50 7.93
CA ILE A 157 26.56 5.65 8.89
C ILE A 157 28.08 5.77 8.72
N SER A 158 28.56 6.04 7.50
CA SER A 158 30.00 6.20 7.24
C SER A 158 30.56 7.56 7.66
N VAL A 159 29.75 8.62 7.63
CA VAL A 159 30.20 9.99 7.91
C VAL A 159 29.84 10.48 9.32
N VAL A 160 28.85 9.89 9.97
CA VAL A 160 28.40 10.28 11.32
C VAL A 160 29.08 9.41 12.37
N ASP A 161 30.04 9.99 13.10
CA ASP A 161 30.90 9.28 14.07
C ASP A 161 30.14 8.55 15.18
N CYS A 162 28.97 9.04 15.60
CA CYS A 162 28.19 8.42 16.69
C CYS A 162 27.35 7.23 16.23
N LEU A 163 27.22 6.99 14.93
CA LEU A 163 26.51 5.82 14.40
C LEU A 163 27.48 4.65 14.25
N PRO A 164 27.20 3.49 14.87
CA PRO A 164 28.13 2.37 14.80
C PRO A 164 28.09 1.69 13.42
N HIS A 165 29.27 1.44 12.85
CA HIS A 165 29.43 0.91 11.48
C HIS A 165 28.70 -0.42 11.21
N TRP A 166 28.46 -1.25 12.24
CA TRP A 166 27.74 -2.52 12.05
C TRP A 166 26.30 -2.33 11.53
N LYS A 167 25.71 -1.13 11.71
CA LYS A 167 24.38 -0.76 11.19
C LYS A 167 24.29 -0.77 9.66
N VAL A 168 25.43 -0.74 8.96
CA VAL A 168 25.48 -0.92 7.49
C VAL A 168 24.88 -2.27 7.05
N ASN A 169 24.82 -3.26 7.94
CA ASN A 169 24.18 -4.55 7.70
C ASN A 169 22.66 -4.53 7.93
N LEU A 170 22.13 -3.46 8.50
CA LEU A 170 20.70 -3.28 8.81
C LEU A 170 20.03 -2.22 7.94
N CYS A 171 20.68 -1.73 6.87
CA CYS A 171 20.13 -0.65 6.04
C CYS A 171 18.70 -0.91 5.56
N THR A 172 18.39 -2.15 5.14
CA THR A 172 17.04 -2.53 4.71
C THR A 172 16.06 -2.43 5.87
N SER A 173 16.36 -3.00 7.04
CA SER A 173 15.51 -2.92 8.23
C SER A 173 15.30 -1.48 8.71
N ILE A 174 16.37 -0.67 8.71
CA ILE A 174 16.30 0.76 9.04
C ILE A 174 15.37 1.49 8.07
N ARG A 175 15.57 1.31 6.76
CA ARG A 175 14.71 1.89 5.73
C ARG A 175 13.26 1.47 5.94
N GLU A 176 12.99 0.19 6.09
CA GLU A 176 11.62 -0.33 6.22
C GLU A 176 10.92 0.21 7.47
N THR A 177 11.65 0.37 8.57
CA THR A 177 11.12 0.96 9.80
C THR A 177 10.81 2.46 9.63
N LEU A 178 11.70 3.20 8.97
CA LEU A 178 11.49 4.62 8.66
C LEU A 178 10.34 4.83 7.66
N GLU A 179 10.25 3.99 6.63
CA GLU A 179 9.13 3.98 5.68
C GLU A 179 7.80 3.72 6.41
N ALA A 180 7.80 2.84 7.41
CA ALA A 180 6.59 2.54 8.19
C ALA A 180 6.10 3.75 8.99
N ILE A 181 7.00 4.54 9.60
CA ILE A 181 6.62 5.80 10.27
C ILE A 181 5.99 6.77 9.28
N VAL A 182 6.63 6.96 8.13
CA VAL A 182 6.13 7.89 7.10
C VAL A 182 4.76 7.43 6.60
N ASN A 183 4.62 6.16 6.23
CA ASN A 183 3.37 5.61 5.72
C ASN A 183 2.23 5.69 6.75
N THR A 184 2.51 5.34 8.00
CA THR A 184 1.53 5.45 9.11
C THR A 184 1.03 6.89 9.24
N LYS A 185 1.93 7.88 9.16
CA LYS A 185 1.53 9.29 9.20
C LYS A 185 0.69 9.68 7.99
N VAL A 186 1.05 9.25 6.77
CA VAL A 186 0.26 9.53 5.56
C VAL A 186 -1.16 8.98 5.71
N VAL A 187 -1.31 7.71 6.10
CA VAL A 187 -2.61 7.06 6.32
C VAL A 187 -3.44 7.83 7.34
N MET A 188 -2.83 8.18 8.48
CA MET A 188 -3.49 8.92 9.55
C MET A 188 -3.98 10.29 9.07
N VAL A 189 -3.16 11.07 8.36
CA VAL A 189 -3.55 12.38 7.83
C VAL A 189 -4.67 12.24 6.80
N HIS A 190 -4.54 11.29 5.88
CA HIS A 190 -5.55 11.01 4.86
C HIS A 190 -6.90 10.64 5.47
N HIS A 191 -6.90 9.76 6.47
CA HIS A 191 -8.11 9.37 7.20
C HIS A 191 -8.79 10.56 7.90
N GLN A 192 -8.02 11.42 8.57
CA GLN A 192 -8.55 12.62 9.21
C GLN A 192 -9.15 13.61 8.19
N ILE A 193 -8.53 13.74 7.01
CA ILE A 193 -9.04 14.57 5.91
C ILE A 193 -10.40 14.03 5.40
N HIS A 194 -10.54 12.72 5.21
CA HIS A 194 -11.80 12.12 4.74
C HIS A 194 -12.93 12.20 5.76
N GLN A 195 -12.63 12.03 7.05
CA GLN A 195 -13.63 12.19 8.11
C GLN A 195 -14.08 13.64 8.30
N SER A 196 -13.26 14.61 7.88
CA SER A 196 -13.52 16.03 8.07
C SER A 196 -14.16 16.65 6.82
N ASN A 197 -15.48 16.88 6.89
CA ASN A 197 -16.19 17.66 5.86
C ASN A 197 -15.79 19.16 5.83
N ARG A 198 -14.97 19.63 6.78
CA ARG A 198 -14.47 21.01 6.92
C ARG A 198 -13.04 20.98 7.48
N ASN A 199 -12.20 21.92 7.06
CA ASN A 199 -10.83 22.15 7.56
C ASN A 199 -9.75 21.13 7.14
N GLN A 200 -9.93 20.38 6.05
CA GLN A 200 -8.95 19.42 5.51
C GLN A 200 -7.52 19.99 5.42
N THR A 201 -7.37 21.17 4.81
CA THR A 201 -6.06 21.85 4.69
C THR A 201 -5.44 22.22 6.04
N ALA A 202 -6.26 22.53 7.05
CA ALA A 202 -5.76 22.89 8.38
C ALA A 202 -5.35 21.66 9.20
N ILE A 203 -5.94 20.49 8.93
CA ILE A 203 -5.55 19.23 9.56
C ILE A 203 -4.14 18.86 9.10
N ALA A 204 -3.93 18.75 7.78
CA ALA A 204 -2.61 18.42 7.25
C ALA A 204 -1.54 19.46 7.62
N ALA A 205 -1.91 20.74 7.65
CA ALA A 205 -0.98 21.81 8.02
C ALA A 205 -0.49 21.77 9.48
N ASN A 206 -1.09 20.95 10.35
CA ASN A 206 -0.70 20.81 11.76
C ASN A 206 -0.07 19.46 12.08
N GLU A 207 0.00 18.53 11.12
CA GLU A 207 0.57 17.21 11.31
C GLU A 207 2.02 17.15 10.85
N PHE A 208 2.88 16.67 11.74
CA PHE A 208 4.32 16.60 11.52
C PHE A 208 4.86 15.23 11.97
N ILE A 209 5.94 14.81 11.33
CA ILE A 209 6.89 13.82 11.85
C ILE A 209 8.08 14.63 12.37
N GLU A 210 8.36 14.50 13.67
CA GLU A 210 9.52 15.17 14.25
C GLU A 210 10.77 14.39 13.82
N PHE A 211 11.88 15.09 13.50
CA PHE A 211 13.10 14.35 13.18
C PHE A 211 13.56 13.51 14.38
N SER A 212 13.23 13.87 15.62
CA SER A 212 13.49 13.00 16.79
C SER A 212 13.01 11.56 16.57
N ASP A 213 11.86 11.35 15.93
CA ASP A 213 11.29 10.03 15.68
C ASP A 213 12.17 9.24 14.69
N ILE A 214 12.75 9.93 13.70
CA ILE A 214 13.74 9.37 12.76
C ILE A 214 15.03 9.01 13.50
N TYR A 215 15.53 9.90 14.35
CA TYR A 215 16.76 9.65 15.12
C TYR A 215 16.60 8.49 16.09
N GLU A 216 15.43 8.32 16.72
CA GLU A 216 15.15 7.19 17.60
C GLU A 216 15.37 5.84 16.92
N ILE A 217 15.05 5.72 15.63
CA ILE A 217 15.35 4.53 14.83
C ILE A 217 16.83 4.47 14.48
N LEU A 218 17.38 5.56 13.93
CA LEU A 218 18.77 5.60 13.47
C LEU A 218 19.77 5.29 14.59
N GLU A 219 19.48 5.75 15.81
CA GLU A 219 20.32 5.62 16.99
C GLU A 219 20.03 4.34 17.77
N ALA A 220 18.91 3.63 17.53
CA ALA A 220 18.59 2.38 18.22
C ALA A 220 19.66 1.30 18.03
N ASP A 221 20.00 0.62 19.12
CA ASP A 221 20.84 -0.58 19.11
C ASP A 221 20.03 -1.86 18.98
N ASP A 222 18.74 -1.80 19.35
CA ASP A 222 17.79 -2.91 19.29
C ASP A 222 16.59 -2.50 18.42
N TYR A 223 16.32 -3.33 17.41
CA TYR A 223 15.25 -3.14 16.44
C TYR A 223 14.03 -4.02 16.71
N GLU A 224 14.11 -4.99 17.64
CA GLU A 224 12.96 -5.84 17.99
C GLU A 224 11.78 -5.01 18.48
N LYS A 225 12.05 -3.90 19.19
CA LYS A 225 11.02 -2.95 19.65
C LYS A 225 10.19 -2.33 18.53
N PHE A 226 10.71 -2.27 17.31
CA PHE A 226 10.01 -1.72 16.16
C PHE A 226 9.23 -2.79 15.38
N ASN A 227 9.50 -4.07 15.62
CA ASN A 227 8.79 -5.20 14.99
C ASN A 227 7.45 -5.46 15.70
N ASN A 228 6.61 -4.43 15.77
CA ASN A 228 5.30 -4.48 16.38
C ASN A 228 4.19 -4.58 15.31
N GLU A 229 2.94 -4.71 15.76
CA GLU A 229 1.80 -4.91 14.87
C GLU A 229 1.55 -3.74 13.92
N GLU A 230 1.82 -2.50 14.36
CA GLU A 230 1.68 -1.29 13.53
C GLU A 230 2.71 -1.25 12.40
N TYR A 231 3.97 -1.62 12.70
CA TYR A 231 5.00 -1.78 11.69
C TYR A 231 4.57 -2.78 10.60
N PHE A 232 4.13 -3.98 10.98
CA PHE A 232 3.72 -4.99 10.00
C PHE A 232 2.46 -4.59 9.23
N LEU A 233 1.50 -3.92 9.86
CA LEU A 233 0.34 -3.34 9.17
C LEU A 233 0.79 -2.37 8.07
N SER A 234 1.65 -1.42 8.43
CA SER A 234 2.19 -0.46 7.48
C SER A 234 2.94 -1.13 6.34
N ARG A 235 3.73 -2.16 6.61
CA ARG A 235 4.45 -2.91 5.57
C ARG A 235 3.50 -3.63 4.60
N LEU A 236 2.40 -4.19 5.09
CA LEU A 236 1.40 -4.84 4.25
C LEU A 236 0.65 -3.82 3.38
N GLN A 237 0.29 -2.67 3.93
CA GLN A 237 -0.35 -1.59 3.17
C GLN A 237 0.57 -1.09 2.03
N ILE A 238 1.86 -0.87 2.31
CA ILE A 238 2.85 -0.49 1.30
C ILE A 238 2.89 -1.52 0.17
N ASP A 239 3.00 -2.82 0.51
CA ASP A 239 3.04 -3.91 -0.48
C ASP A 239 1.75 -3.96 -1.33
N ILE A 240 0.58 -3.89 -0.69
CA ILE A 240 -0.72 -3.96 -1.38
C ILE A 240 -0.82 -2.90 -2.45
N GLY A 241 -0.45 -1.66 -2.14
CA GLY A 241 -0.55 -0.62 -3.14
C GLY A 241 0.62 -0.58 -4.14
N ALA A 242 1.78 -1.19 -3.84
CA ALA A 242 2.77 -1.50 -4.86
C ALA A 242 2.22 -2.52 -5.88
N TYR A 243 1.54 -3.57 -5.42
CA TYR A 243 0.87 -4.53 -6.30
C TYR A 243 -0.26 -3.87 -7.10
N TYR A 244 -1.02 -2.97 -6.49
CA TYR A 244 -2.03 -2.19 -7.21
C TYR A 244 -1.42 -1.40 -8.36
N GLN A 245 -0.31 -0.70 -8.11
CA GLN A 245 0.39 0.05 -9.15
C GLN A 245 0.84 -0.86 -10.29
N GLU A 246 1.48 -1.98 -9.97
CA GLU A 246 1.95 -2.95 -10.96
C GLU A 246 0.77 -3.47 -11.80
N PHE A 247 -0.38 -3.74 -11.17
CA PHE A 247 -1.60 -4.15 -11.87
C PHE A 247 -2.07 -3.09 -12.87
N CYS A 248 -2.12 -1.82 -12.45
CA CYS A 248 -2.52 -0.70 -13.32
C CYS A 248 -1.56 -0.52 -14.50
N GLU A 249 -0.25 -0.63 -14.26
CA GLU A 249 0.77 -0.51 -15.30
C GLU A 249 0.71 -1.62 -16.36
N GLN A 250 0.28 -2.82 -15.97
CA GLN A 250 0.10 -3.93 -16.89
C GLN A 250 -1.18 -3.81 -17.74
N HIS A 251 -2.12 -2.92 -17.37
CA HIS A 251 -3.45 -2.85 -17.95
C HIS A 251 -3.84 -1.45 -18.46
N ASP A 252 -2.97 -0.84 -19.29
CA ASP A 252 -3.18 0.48 -19.91
C ASP A 252 -4.49 0.63 -20.76
N THR A 253 -5.32 -0.41 -20.88
CA THR A 253 -6.58 -0.43 -21.66
C THR A 253 -7.86 -0.39 -20.82
N ILE A 254 -7.78 -0.39 -19.48
CA ILE A 254 -8.96 -0.30 -18.61
C ILE A 254 -9.59 1.11 -18.69
N LYS A 255 -10.93 1.18 -18.70
CA LYS A 255 -11.68 2.44 -18.71
C LYS A 255 -11.50 3.20 -17.39
N GLN A 256 -11.45 4.54 -17.43
CA GLN A 256 -11.26 5.39 -16.24
C GLN A 256 -12.22 5.06 -15.09
N ALA A 257 -13.50 4.82 -15.37
CA ALA A 257 -14.48 4.48 -14.33
C ALA A 257 -14.16 3.20 -13.54
N ALA A 258 -13.45 2.25 -14.15
CA ALA A 258 -12.99 1.05 -13.46
C ALA A 258 -11.74 1.31 -12.60
N TYR A 259 -10.87 2.25 -13.00
CA TYR A 259 -9.79 2.74 -12.14
C TYR A 259 -10.34 3.47 -10.92
N ASP A 260 -11.31 4.37 -11.09
CA ASP A 260 -11.93 5.09 -9.98
C ASP A 260 -12.55 4.12 -8.95
N LYS A 261 -13.14 3.01 -9.42
CA LYS A 261 -13.67 1.95 -8.55
C LYS A 261 -12.57 1.18 -7.81
N LEU A 262 -11.44 0.90 -8.46
CA LEU A 262 -10.31 0.24 -7.80
C LEU A 262 -9.64 1.16 -6.78
N ASP A 263 -9.54 2.46 -7.07
CA ASP A 263 -9.04 3.47 -6.14
C ASP A 263 -9.88 3.49 -4.86
N ASP A 264 -11.22 3.50 -4.99
CA ASP A 264 -12.14 3.38 -3.85
C ASP A 264 -11.87 2.11 -3.02
N CYS A 265 -11.56 1.00 -3.68
CA CYS A 265 -11.26 -0.27 -3.00
C CYS A 265 -9.93 -0.22 -2.26
N ILE A 266 -8.88 0.31 -2.88
CA ILE A 266 -7.56 0.43 -2.26
C ILE A 266 -7.63 1.36 -1.04
N ALA A 267 -8.32 2.48 -1.15
CA ALA A 267 -8.54 3.40 -0.04
C ALA A 267 -9.21 2.70 1.16
N ALA A 268 -10.23 1.87 0.89
CA ALA A 268 -10.89 1.10 1.94
C ALA A 268 -9.98 0.03 2.59
N ILE A 269 -9.08 -0.60 1.83
CA ILE A 269 -8.11 -1.57 2.36
C ILE A 269 -7.06 -0.87 3.24
N THR A 270 -6.60 0.30 2.83
CA THR A 270 -5.55 1.05 3.54
C THR A 270 -6.06 1.69 4.82
N ASP A 271 -7.36 1.93 4.93
CA ASP A 271 -8.01 2.41 6.16
C ASP A 271 -8.28 1.30 7.18
N LEU A 272 -8.01 0.03 6.85
CA LEU A 272 -8.16 -1.08 7.80
C LEU A 272 -7.13 -0.99 8.92
N ASP A 273 -7.61 -1.18 10.15
CA ASP A 273 -6.75 -1.41 11.31
C ASP A 273 -6.14 -2.83 11.29
N SER A 274 -5.35 -3.18 12.31
CA SER A 274 -4.69 -4.47 12.38
C SER A 274 -5.67 -5.66 12.39
N GLN A 275 -6.85 -5.52 13.01
CA GLN A 275 -7.85 -6.59 13.04
C GLN A 275 -8.56 -6.71 11.70
N GLY A 276 -8.95 -5.59 11.09
CA GLY A 276 -9.55 -5.50 9.77
C GLY A 276 -8.64 -6.06 8.70
N MET A 277 -7.34 -5.74 8.74
CA MET A 277 -6.35 -6.26 7.79
C MET A 277 -6.19 -7.77 7.90
N LYS A 278 -6.14 -8.33 9.13
CA LYS A 278 -6.11 -9.80 9.32
C LYS A 278 -7.37 -10.45 8.74
N ALA A 279 -8.55 -9.88 9.03
CA ALA A 279 -9.81 -10.38 8.49
C ALA A 279 -9.83 -10.35 6.96
N PHE A 280 -9.38 -9.24 6.37
CA PHE A 280 -9.26 -9.07 4.91
C PHE A 280 -8.32 -10.09 4.27
N LEU A 281 -7.11 -10.28 4.82
CA LEU A 281 -6.13 -11.22 4.26
C LEU A 281 -6.62 -12.67 4.35
N ARG A 282 -7.29 -13.04 5.46
CA ARG A 282 -7.93 -14.36 5.62
C ARG A 282 -9.07 -14.55 4.61
N ALA A 283 -9.91 -13.54 4.43
CA ALA A 283 -11.03 -13.62 3.50
C ALA A 283 -10.57 -13.71 2.03
N THR A 284 -9.51 -12.99 1.69
CA THR A 284 -8.98 -12.97 0.33
C THR A 284 -8.17 -14.20 0.00
N MET A 285 -7.51 -14.84 0.96
CA MET A 285 -6.65 -16.01 0.72
C MET A 285 -6.99 -17.21 1.62
N PRO A 286 -8.23 -17.72 1.58
CA PRO A 286 -8.73 -18.71 2.55
C PRO A 286 -8.18 -20.13 2.35
N HIS A 287 -7.29 -20.34 1.38
CA HIS A 287 -6.70 -21.64 1.03
C HIS A 287 -5.23 -21.73 1.44
N ARG A 288 -4.69 -20.71 2.10
CA ARG A 288 -3.27 -20.62 2.41
C ARG A 288 -3.00 -21.24 3.78
N LYS A 289 -2.03 -22.15 3.84
CA LYS A 289 -1.62 -22.85 5.07
C LYS A 289 -0.77 -21.94 5.95
N GLY A 290 -1.06 -21.92 7.25
CA GLY A 290 -0.36 -21.12 8.25
C GLY A 290 -1.36 -20.53 9.25
N ARG A 291 -0.90 -20.27 10.48
CA ARG A 291 -1.76 -19.68 11.50
C ARG A 291 -2.24 -18.29 11.11
N PHE A 292 -1.37 -17.49 10.46
CA PHE A 292 -1.74 -16.17 9.94
C PHE A 292 -2.49 -15.34 11.01
N THR A 293 -2.03 -15.46 12.25
CA THR A 293 -2.63 -14.85 13.45
C THR A 293 -2.05 -13.48 13.71
N THR A 294 -0.83 -13.26 13.23
CA THR A 294 -0.12 -11.98 13.36
C THR A 294 0.21 -11.40 11.98
N LEU A 295 0.35 -10.08 11.91
CA LEU A 295 0.73 -9.41 10.67
C LEU A 295 2.18 -9.73 10.25
N SER A 296 3.07 -10.07 11.20
CA SER A 296 4.40 -10.60 10.90
C SER A 296 4.34 -11.89 10.10
N GLU A 297 3.48 -12.83 10.48
CA GLU A 297 3.33 -14.09 9.74
C GLU A 297 2.83 -13.84 8.30
N PHE A 298 1.92 -12.88 8.11
CA PHE A 298 1.49 -12.49 6.77
C PHE A 298 2.63 -11.90 5.93
N LYS A 299 3.49 -11.09 6.55
CA LYS A 299 4.62 -10.44 5.88
C LYS A 299 5.78 -11.40 5.59
N ASP A 300 6.13 -12.24 6.57
CA ASP A 300 7.36 -13.03 6.60
C ASP A 300 7.15 -14.50 6.22
N GLN A 301 5.95 -15.06 6.46
CA GLN A 301 5.65 -16.49 6.29
C GLN A 301 4.69 -16.80 5.13
N THR A 302 4.20 -15.80 4.39
CA THR A 302 3.67 -16.08 3.05
C THR A 302 4.85 -16.48 2.16
N LEU A 303 5.07 -17.80 2.06
CA LEU A 303 6.20 -18.44 1.35
C LEU A 303 6.32 -18.14 -0.15
N ASP A 304 5.64 -17.12 -0.66
CA ASP A 304 5.94 -16.50 -1.92
C ASP A 304 5.29 -15.11 -1.99
N ARG A 305 6.11 -14.04 -2.00
CA ARG A 305 5.63 -12.67 -2.29
C ARG A 305 4.80 -12.64 -3.58
N ASP A 306 5.14 -13.49 -4.55
CA ASP A 306 4.41 -13.59 -5.81
C ASP A 306 3.02 -14.20 -5.64
N SER A 307 2.80 -15.02 -4.61
CA SER A 307 1.48 -15.59 -4.31
C SER A 307 0.49 -14.55 -3.79
N MET A 308 0.92 -13.67 -2.89
CA MET A 308 0.08 -12.55 -2.42
C MET A 308 -0.19 -11.57 -3.56
N ARG A 309 0.84 -11.22 -4.34
CA ARG A 309 0.71 -10.41 -5.56
C ARG A 309 -0.34 -10.99 -6.50
N GLN A 310 -0.21 -12.27 -6.88
CA GLN A 310 -1.14 -12.94 -7.80
C GLN A 310 -2.56 -13.02 -7.25
N GLY A 311 -2.70 -13.26 -5.93
CA GLY A 311 -4.01 -13.26 -5.26
C GLY A 311 -4.70 -11.91 -5.36
N LEU A 312 -3.99 -10.81 -5.07
CA LEU A 312 -4.52 -9.46 -5.18
C LEU A 312 -4.81 -9.05 -6.62
N PHE A 313 -3.95 -9.41 -7.57
CA PHE A 313 -4.21 -9.18 -9.01
C PHE A 313 -5.50 -9.86 -9.46
N THR A 314 -5.70 -11.10 -9.00
CA THR A 314 -6.93 -11.86 -9.27
C THR A 314 -8.14 -11.13 -8.70
N ILE A 315 -8.04 -10.54 -7.51
CA ILE A 315 -9.10 -9.75 -6.89
C ILE A 315 -9.35 -8.47 -7.67
N PHE A 316 -8.32 -7.71 -8.03
CA PHE A 316 -8.47 -6.48 -8.83
C PHE A 316 -9.12 -6.77 -10.18
N HIS A 317 -8.71 -7.83 -10.88
CA HIS A 317 -9.37 -8.26 -12.12
C HIS A 317 -10.86 -8.55 -11.94
N LYS A 318 -11.24 -9.19 -10.83
CA LYS A 318 -12.64 -9.47 -10.51
C LYS A 318 -13.40 -8.18 -10.23
N LEU A 319 -12.82 -7.30 -9.40
CA LEU A 319 -13.42 -6.02 -9.04
C LEU A 319 -13.63 -5.12 -10.26
N VAL A 320 -12.70 -5.08 -11.21
CA VAL A 320 -12.87 -4.33 -12.48
C VAL A 320 -14.14 -4.73 -13.22
N LYS A 321 -14.43 -6.04 -13.28
CA LYS A 321 -15.59 -6.58 -13.99
C LYS A 321 -16.87 -6.61 -13.18
N ALA A 322 -16.76 -6.46 -11.86
CA ALA A 322 -17.90 -6.60 -10.95
C ALA A 322 -18.57 -5.25 -10.66
N GLN A 323 -19.88 -5.25 -10.41
CA GLN A 323 -20.58 -4.07 -9.89
C GLN A 323 -19.95 -3.61 -8.57
N ARG A 324 -20.24 -2.38 -8.14
CA ARG A 324 -19.74 -1.90 -6.84
C ARG A 324 -20.30 -2.78 -5.71
N PRO A 325 -19.49 -3.19 -4.72
CA PRO A 325 -19.97 -3.98 -3.59
C PRO A 325 -21.01 -3.17 -2.79
N GLU A 326 -22.08 -3.82 -2.36
CA GLU A 326 -23.24 -3.19 -1.69
C GLU A 326 -23.27 -3.44 -0.17
N SER A 327 -22.28 -4.13 0.41
CA SER A 327 -22.32 -4.56 1.80
C SER A 327 -21.70 -3.54 2.76
N GLU A 328 -22.49 -3.07 3.74
CA GLU A 328 -22.01 -2.30 4.90
C GLU A 328 -21.32 -3.18 5.96
N ARG A 329 -21.50 -4.52 5.91
CA ARG A 329 -21.06 -5.45 6.97
C ARG A 329 -19.75 -6.19 6.67
N VAL A 330 -19.46 -6.45 5.39
CA VAL A 330 -18.25 -7.17 4.99
C VAL A 330 -17.60 -6.41 3.85
N HIS A 331 -16.37 -5.93 4.09
CA HIS A 331 -15.59 -5.24 3.08
C HIS A 331 -15.42 -6.16 1.86
N PHE A 332 -15.81 -5.66 0.68
CA PHE A 332 -15.70 -6.36 -0.60
C PHE A 332 -16.57 -7.61 -0.74
N ALA A 333 -17.87 -7.53 -0.46
CA ALA A 333 -18.81 -8.61 -0.78
C ALA A 333 -20.04 -8.09 -1.55
N TRP A 334 -20.64 -8.97 -2.35
CA TRP A 334 -21.91 -8.71 -3.02
C TRP A 334 -23.01 -9.62 -2.48
N GLN A 335 -24.23 -9.11 -2.39
CA GLN A 335 -25.39 -9.90 -2.03
C GLN A 335 -26.31 -10.04 -3.25
N VAL A 336 -26.53 -11.28 -3.71
CA VAL A 336 -27.47 -11.59 -4.80
C VAL A 336 -28.43 -12.64 -4.31
N ASP A 337 -29.73 -12.35 -4.40
CA ASP A 337 -30.80 -13.26 -3.98
C ASP A 337 -30.62 -13.84 -2.57
N GLY A 338 -30.10 -13.03 -1.64
CA GLY A 338 -29.85 -13.42 -0.26
C GLY A 338 -28.55 -14.21 -0.02
N ARG A 339 -27.76 -14.48 -1.06
CA ARG A 339 -26.46 -15.16 -0.98
C ARG A 339 -25.30 -14.16 -1.13
N PHE A 340 -24.28 -14.29 -0.29
CA PHE A 340 -23.06 -13.48 -0.40
C PHE A 340 -22.03 -14.08 -1.36
N TYR A 341 -21.34 -13.20 -2.09
CA TYR A 341 -20.25 -13.52 -3.00
C TYR A 341 -19.00 -12.75 -2.59
N TYR A 342 -17.88 -13.46 -2.45
CA TYR A 342 -16.63 -12.91 -1.92
C TYR A 342 -15.50 -13.04 -2.93
N PRO A 343 -14.78 -11.95 -3.28
CA PRO A 343 -13.63 -12.02 -4.14
C PRO A 343 -12.46 -12.64 -3.39
N THR A 344 -11.91 -13.72 -3.93
CA THR A 344 -10.72 -14.38 -3.37
C THR A 344 -9.55 -14.35 -4.36
N GLY A 345 -8.33 -14.47 -3.85
CA GLY A 345 -7.09 -14.65 -4.58
C GLY A 345 -6.82 -16.10 -4.98
N ILE A 346 -7.80 -17.00 -4.89
CA ILE A 346 -7.70 -18.38 -5.39
C ILE A 346 -7.56 -18.31 -6.91
N HIS A 347 -6.38 -18.67 -7.41
CA HIS A 347 -6.02 -18.67 -8.84
C HIS A 347 -5.63 -20.06 -9.36
N THR A 348 -5.81 -21.11 -8.56
CA THR A 348 -5.42 -22.48 -8.88
C THR A 348 -6.30 -23.10 -9.97
N ALA A 349 -5.71 -23.98 -10.79
CA ALA A 349 -6.44 -24.74 -11.81
C ALA A 349 -7.51 -25.67 -11.20
N ALA A 350 -8.59 -25.90 -11.96
CA ALA A 350 -9.75 -26.70 -11.55
C ALA A 350 -9.40 -28.15 -11.12
N GLU A 351 -8.32 -28.71 -11.67
CA GLU A 351 -7.80 -30.04 -11.33
C GLU A 351 -7.38 -30.16 -9.85
N ASN A 352 -7.01 -29.05 -9.21
CA ASN A 352 -6.59 -29.02 -7.80
C ASN A 352 -7.74 -28.66 -6.84
N GLN A 353 -8.99 -28.69 -7.30
CA GLN A 353 -10.16 -28.29 -6.50
C GLN A 353 -10.27 -29.02 -5.15
N ASP A 354 -9.90 -30.30 -5.09
CA ASP A 354 -10.01 -31.09 -3.86
C ASP A 354 -8.99 -30.65 -2.81
N VAL A 355 -7.76 -30.34 -3.25
CA VAL A 355 -6.71 -29.79 -2.39
C VAL A 355 -7.12 -28.41 -1.88
N VAL A 356 -7.61 -27.54 -2.76
CA VAL A 356 -8.06 -26.19 -2.38
C VAL A 356 -9.21 -26.25 -1.37
N CYS A 357 -10.21 -27.11 -1.59
CA CYS A 357 -11.33 -27.25 -0.66
C CYS A 357 -10.90 -27.83 0.68
N HIS A 358 -10.00 -28.82 0.67
CA HIS A 358 -9.42 -29.39 1.89
C HIS A 358 -8.68 -28.32 2.69
N ASP A 359 -7.82 -27.54 2.04
CA ASP A 359 -7.02 -26.52 2.69
C ASP A 359 -7.89 -25.40 3.28
N ILE A 360 -8.96 -25.00 2.59
CA ILE A 360 -9.94 -24.04 3.12
C ILE A 360 -10.64 -24.60 4.36
N LEU A 361 -11.08 -25.86 4.31
CA LEU A 361 -11.79 -26.50 5.43
C LEU A 361 -10.87 -26.66 6.65
N GLN A 362 -9.64 -27.12 6.44
CA GLN A 362 -8.65 -27.29 7.49
C GLN A 362 -8.34 -25.95 8.17
N GLN A 363 -8.10 -24.90 7.38
CA GLN A 363 -7.84 -23.56 7.91
C GLN A 363 -9.04 -23.02 8.71
N ALA A 364 -10.27 -23.23 8.22
CA ALA A 364 -11.46 -22.75 8.90
C ALA A 364 -11.66 -23.42 10.28
N LEU A 365 -11.29 -24.70 10.40
CA LEU A 365 -11.36 -25.48 11.64
C LEU A 365 -10.24 -25.12 12.64
N GLU A 366 -9.02 -24.91 12.16
CA GLU A 366 -7.85 -24.63 13.01
C GLU A 366 -7.89 -23.22 13.64
N GLU A 367 -8.44 -22.24 12.92
CA GLU A 367 -8.34 -20.81 13.27
C GLU A 367 -9.64 -20.21 13.85
N ASP A 368 -10.64 -21.04 14.20
CA ASP A 368 -11.95 -20.61 14.68
C ASP A 368 -12.58 -19.53 13.77
N VAL A 369 -12.52 -19.77 12.45
CA VAL A 369 -12.90 -18.80 11.40
C VAL A 369 -14.41 -18.83 11.17
N GLU A 370 -15.22 -19.03 12.22
CA GLU A 370 -16.68 -19.07 12.11
C GLU A 370 -17.25 -17.82 11.38
N CYS A 371 -16.54 -16.70 11.41
CA CYS A 371 -17.00 -15.37 11.01
C CYS A 371 -17.08 -15.04 9.50
N LEU A 372 -16.22 -15.57 8.61
CA LEU A 372 -16.03 -14.87 7.32
C LEU A 372 -17.02 -15.23 6.21
N PHE A 373 -17.57 -16.45 6.18
CA PHE A 373 -18.33 -16.93 5.02
C PHE A 373 -19.60 -17.71 5.34
N GLU A 374 -20.08 -17.65 6.59
CA GLU A 374 -21.14 -18.46 7.22
C GLU A 374 -22.18 -19.06 6.24
N CYS A 375 -22.66 -18.30 5.25
CA CYS A 375 -23.34 -18.82 4.06
C CYS A 375 -22.94 -18.01 2.80
N GLY A 376 -22.12 -18.55 1.88
CA GLY A 376 -21.66 -17.77 0.71
C GLY A 376 -20.99 -18.51 -0.44
N ALA A 377 -20.51 -17.77 -1.44
CA ALA A 377 -19.74 -18.28 -2.58
C ALA A 377 -18.41 -17.52 -2.70
N LEU A 378 -17.31 -18.27 -2.70
CA LEU A 378 -15.96 -17.74 -2.90
C LEU A 378 -15.66 -17.66 -4.40
N ILE A 379 -15.59 -16.45 -4.93
CA ILE A 379 -15.26 -16.19 -6.33
C ILE A 379 -13.78 -16.49 -6.53
N ASN A 380 -13.47 -17.43 -7.43
CA ASN A 380 -12.11 -17.86 -7.77
C ASN A 380 -11.91 -17.83 -9.32
N SER A 381 -10.72 -18.21 -9.80
CA SER A 381 -10.40 -18.13 -11.23
C SER A 381 -11.06 -19.22 -12.11
N ALA A 382 -11.29 -20.43 -11.59
CA ALA A 382 -11.56 -21.60 -12.45
C ALA A 382 -12.41 -22.74 -11.85
N ILE A 383 -12.63 -22.77 -10.53
CA ILE A 383 -13.28 -23.83 -9.78
C ILE A 383 -14.76 -23.49 -9.53
N ASP A 384 -15.65 -24.39 -9.91
CA ASP A 384 -17.07 -24.35 -9.53
C ASP A 384 -17.39 -25.55 -8.65
N ARG A 385 -17.80 -25.29 -7.42
CA ARG A 385 -18.18 -26.32 -6.46
C ARG A 385 -19.31 -25.83 -5.57
N PRO A 386 -20.41 -26.59 -5.43
CA PRO A 386 -21.53 -26.16 -4.60
C PRO A 386 -21.18 -26.07 -3.11
N SER A 387 -20.22 -26.90 -2.66
CA SER A 387 -19.79 -26.95 -1.27
C SER A 387 -18.32 -27.36 -1.14
N ILE A 388 -17.58 -26.70 -0.25
CA ILE A 388 -16.20 -27.05 0.11
C ILE A 388 -16.11 -28.35 0.93
N THR A 389 -17.20 -28.84 1.53
CA THR A 389 -17.18 -30.07 2.34
C THR A 389 -17.27 -31.34 1.49
N TYR A 390 -17.45 -31.22 0.17
CA TYR A 390 -17.60 -32.38 -0.73
C TYR A 390 -16.26 -33.03 -1.10
N VAL A 391 -15.21 -32.90 -0.27
CA VAL A 391 -13.89 -33.50 -0.53
C VAL A 391 -13.96 -34.99 -0.21
N LYS A 392 -13.73 -35.85 -1.20
CA LYS A 392 -13.44 -37.26 -0.93
C LYS A 392 -12.05 -37.31 -0.30
N ILE A 393 -11.97 -37.46 1.01
CA ILE A 393 -10.72 -37.77 1.70
C ILE A 393 -10.19 -39.06 1.07
N GLY A 394 -9.03 -38.98 0.40
CA GLY A 394 -8.36 -40.12 -0.20
C GLY A 394 -8.02 -41.17 0.86
N VAL A 395 -8.03 -42.43 0.45
CA VAL A 395 -8.03 -43.67 1.27
C VAL A 395 -6.74 -43.92 2.07
N ASP A 396 -5.89 -42.91 2.32
CA ASP A 396 -4.60 -43.08 3.04
C ASP A 396 -4.46 -42.23 4.31
N ALA A 397 -5.52 -41.56 4.79
CA ALA A 397 -5.53 -40.99 6.13
C ALA A 397 -5.75 -42.12 7.15
N THR A 398 -4.67 -42.73 7.61
CA THR A 398 -4.69 -43.67 8.73
C THR A 398 -5.14 -42.95 10.00
N GLU A 399 -5.99 -43.62 10.79
CA GLU A 399 -6.68 -43.14 12.00
C GLU A 399 -5.74 -42.78 13.19
N GLU A 400 -4.47 -42.42 12.97
CA GLU A 400 -3.46 -42.33 14.04
C GLU A 400 -2.99 -40.93 14.45
N GLU A 401 -3.45 -39.82 13.84
CA GLU A 401 -2.96 -38.47 14.21
C GLU A 401 -3.99 -37.48 14.78
N ILE A 402 -5.21 -37.93 15.10
CA ILE A 402 -6.15 -37.10 15.89
C ILE A 402 -6.17 -37.62 17.32
N GLY A 403 -5.32 -37.02 18.18
CA GLY A 403 -5.29 -37.28 19.62
C GLY A 403 -6.65 -37.04 20.25
N MET A 404 -7.28 -38.14 20.69
CA MET A 404 -8.63 -38.19 21.23
C MET A 404 -8.74 -37.60 22.64
N ASP A 405 -9.61 -36.61 22.83
CA ASP A 405 -10.38 -36.45 24.08
C ASP A 405 -11.82 -35.94 23.77
N ALA A 406 -12.77 -36.88 23.75
CA ALA A 406 -13.94 -36.86 22.88
C ALA A 406 -15.26 -36.37 23.52
N THR A 407 -15.27 -35.37 24.41
CA THR A 407 -16.55 -35.02 25.10
C THR A 407 -16.92 -33.55 25.17
N ALA A 408 -15.99 -32.61 24.87
CA ALA A 408 -16.29 -31.18 24.84
C ALA A 408 -16.36 -30.60 23.41
N GLU A 409 -15.70 -31.23 22.44
CA GLU A 409 -15.62 -30.76 21.05
C GLU A 409 -16.83 -31.16 20.17
N GLU A 410 -17.48 -32.30 20.44
CA GLU A 410 -18.60 -32.79 19.59
C GLU A 410 -19.79 -31.82 19.53
N THR A 411 -19.99 -30.98 20.56
CA THR A 411 -21.11 -30.03 20.58
C THR A 411 -20.79 -28.72 19.86
N PHE A 412 -19.51 -28.34 19.74
CA PHE A 412 -19.08 -27.14 19.00
C PHE A 412 -18.91 -27.46 17.50
N ILE A 413 -18.33 -28.63 17.19
CA ILE A 413 -18.10 -29.13 15.83
C ILE A 413 -19.40 -29.38 15.05
N GLY A 414 -20.48 -29.78 15.72
CA GLY A 414 -21.77 -30.06 15.07
C GLY A 414 -22.47 -28.84 14.46
N THR A 415 -22.24 -27.65 15.02
CA THR A 415 -22.84 -26.38 14.55
C THR A 415 -22.02 -25.72 13.44
N SER A 416 -20.69 -25.75 13.55
CA SER A 416 -19.77 -25.14 12.56
C SER A 416 -19.71 -25.92 11.24
N ILE A 417 -19.80 -27.26 11.26
CA ILE A 417 -19.87 -28.06 10.02
C ILE A 417 -21.12 -27.74 9.19
N GLY A 418 -22.23 -27.36 9.83
CA GLY A 418 -23.49 -27.04 9.14
C GLY A 418 -23.43 -25.76 8.29
N SER A 419 -22.66 -24.76 8.70
CA SER A 419 -22.45 -23.52 7.93
C SER A 419 -21.49 -23.76 6.76
N PHE A 420 -20.41 -24.52 6.96
CA PHE A 420 -19.45 -24.84 5.89
C PHE A 420 -20.04 -25.65 4.73
N GLN A 421 -21.09 -26.44 4.97
CA GLN A 421 -21.83 -27.11 3.88
C GLN A 421 -22.40 -26.12 2.86
N GLN A 422 -22.67 -24.88 3.28
CA GLN A 422 -23.27 -23.83 2.45
C GLN A 422 -22.23 -22.94 1.75
N VAL A 423 -20.94 -23.12 2.06
CA VAL A 423 -19.83 -22.38 1.44
C VAL A 423 -19.43 -23.06 0.14
N GLY A 424 -19.66 -22.37 -0.99
CA GLY A 424 -19.31 -22.85 -2.32
C GLY A 424 -18.12 -22.12 -2.93
N LEU A 425 -17.55 -22.70 -3.98
CA LEU A 425 -16.60 -22.06 -4.89
C LEU A 425 -17.33 -21.72 -6.19
N VAL A 426 -17.16 -20.51 -6.70
CA VAL A 426 -17.71 -20.11 -8.01
C VAL A 426 -16.62 -19.53 -8.89
N SER A 427 -16.50 -20.03 -10.11
CA SER A 427 -15.59 -19.47 -11.10
C SER A 427 -16.09 -18.08 -11.53
N LEU A 428 -15.18 -17.16 -11.81
CA LEU A 428 -15.51 -15.84 -12.35
C LEU A 428 -16.38 -15.90 -13.60
N ASN A 429 -16.26 -16.97 -14.41
CA ASN A 429 -17.09 -17.14 -15.60
C ASN A 429 -18.57 -17.40 -15.26
N ASN A 430 -18.84 -17.95 -14.08
CA ASN A 430 -20.15 -18.46 -13.65
C ASN A 430 -20.80 -17.63 -12.54
N VAL A 431 -20.23 -16.47 -12.18
CA VAL A 431 -20.91 -15.52 -11.29
C VAL A 431 -22.18 -14.97 -11.94
N PRO A 432 -23.23 -14.63 -11.16
CA PRO A 432 -24.45 -14.02 -11.68
C PRO A 432 -24.17 -12.82 -12.59
N GLU A 433 -24.93 -12.68 -13.69
CA GLU A 433 -24.79 -11.53 -14.60
C GLU A 433 -25.09 -10.20 -13.91
N SER A 434 -25.95 -10.20 -12.88
CA SER A 434 -26.18 -9.03 -12.03
C SER A 434 -24.94 -8.57 -11.27
N LEU A 435 -23.92 -9.42 -11.12
CA LEU A 435 -22.64 -9.00 -10.54
C LEU A 435 -21.68 -8.43 -11.57
N LYS A 436 -21.95 -8.60 -12.88
CA LYS A 436 -21.04 -8.14 -13.93
C LYS A 436 -21.43 -6.73 -14.35
N ASP A 437 -20.44 -5.86 -14.54
CA ASP A 437 -20.64 -4.55 -15.14
C ASP A 437 -20.97 -4.72 -16.62
N ALA A 438 -22.11 -4.15 -17.04
CA ALA A 438 -22.65 -4.28 -18.40
C ALA A 438 -21.77 -3.64 -19.49
N GLU A 439 -20.78 -2.82 -19.11
CA GLU A 439 -20.03 -1.95 -20.02
C GLU A 439 -18.57 -2.37 -20.29
N VAL A 440 -18.12 -3.56 -19.86
CA VAL A 440 -16.69 -3.96 -19.98
C VAL A 440 -16.34 -4.62 -21.34
N ASN A 441 -17.26 -4.64 -22.32
CA ASN A 441 -16.96 -5.08 -23.69
C ASN A 441 -16.36 -3.99 -24.57
#